data_AF-A0A168I2T5-F1
#
_entry.id   AF-A0A168I2T5-F1
#
_cell.length_a   1.000
_cell.length_b   1.000
_cell.length_c   1.000
_cell.angle_alpha   90.00
_cell.angle_beta   90.00
_cell.angle_gamma   90.00
#
_symmetry.space_group_name_H-M   'P 1'
#
loop_
_entity.id
_entity.type
_entity.pdbx_description
1 polymer ?
#
loop_
_entity_poly.entity_id
_entity_poly.type
_entity_poly.pdbx_seq_one_letter_code
_entity_poly.pdbx_strand_id
1 'polypeptide(L)'
;MREIVTLQLGSLANHVGTHFWNSQEEYFNYGDSTQIKTDEINHDVLYRQGETSSGVLTYTPRTLIYDLKGGFGSMQKYNKLFGGADADAEQVPWEQGISRIDRRTAKNQYQQQLDRMETEHVNMDAAIQQLDQTVNNWSDYNRIYYHPRSVNPIVTHQMDNDITPFDNYTIGRQAYQDNEKETDIFEDNFRFFVEECDNLQGFQIMTDVDDAFGGFTEGLLNNIRDEFAKTP
;
A
#
# COMPACT_ATOMS: atom_id res chain seq x y z
N MET A 1 -20.72 12.17 -3.48
CA MET A 1 -19.51 11.88 -4.28
C MET A 1 -19.67 10.44 -4.80
N ARG A 2 -18.74 9.86 -5.57
CA ARG A 2 -18.91 8.48 -6.04
C ARG A 2 -17.61 7.72 -5.83
N GLU A 3 -17.32 7.45 -4.57
CA GLU A 3 -16.02 6.98 -4.10
C GLU A 3 -15.74 5.55 -4.52
N ILE A 4 -14.48 5.24 -4.83
CA ILE A 4 -14.03 3.92 -5.24
C ILE A 4 -12.92 3.48 -4.29
N VAL A 5 -13.03 2.24 -3.79
CA VAL A 5 -11.96 1.60 -3.00
C VAL A 5 -11.15 0.68 -3.92
N THR A 6 -9.83 0.88 -3.93
CA THR A 6 -8.90 0.09 -4.76
C THR A 6 -8.24 -1.02 -3.95
N LEU A 7 -8.17 -2.22 -4.51
CA LEU A 7 -7.50 -3.39 -3.93
C LEU A 7 -6.37 -3.80 -4.87
N GLN A 8 -5.16 -3.93 -4.33
CA GLN A 8 -3.97 -4.39 -5.06
C GLN A 8 -3.47 -5.65 -4.37
N LEU A 9 -3.45 -6.76 -5.10
CA LEU A 9 -3.14 -8.08 -4.56
C LEU A 9 -2.05 -8.75 -5.41
N GLY A 10 -0.85 -8.80 -4.87
CA GLY A 10 0.30 -9.43 -5.52
C GLY A 10 1.30 -8.44 -6.09
N SER A 11 2.51 -8.93 -6.32
CA SER A 11 3.67 -8.10 -6.69
C SER A 11 3.46 -7.38 -8.02
N LEU A 12 3.00 -8.07 -9.06
CA LEU A 12 2.80 -7.47 -10.38
C LEU A 12 1.65 -6.45 -10.35
N ALA A 13 0.55 -6.77 -9.67
CA ALA A 13 -0.55 -5.85 -9.40
C ALA A 13 -0.07 -4.60 -8.64
N ASN A 14 0.81 -4.75 -7.65
CA ASN A 14 1.38 -3.63 -6.90
C ASN A 14 2.33 -2.78 -7.76
N HIS A 15 3.07 -3.37 -8.70
CA HIS A 15 3.86 -2.61 -9.67
C HIS A 15 2.95 -1.72 -10.55
N VAL A 16 1.89 -2.31 -11.13
CA VAL A 16 0.91 -1.56 -11.93
C VAL A 16 0.21 -0.50 -11.08
N GLY A 17 -0.18 -0.87 -9.87
CA GLY A 17 -0.83 0.00 -8.90
C GLY A 17 0.03 1.20 -8.51
N THR A 18 1.33 1.01 -8.34
CA THR A 18 2.26 2.10 -8.02
C THR A 18 2.38 3.09 -9.17
N HIS A 19 2.45 2.61 -10.41
CA HIS A 19 2.43 3.50 -11.58
C HIS A 19 1.09 4.25 -11.70
N PHE A 20 -0.03 3.56 -11.46
CA PHE A 20 -1.35 4.18 -11.46
C PHE A 20 -1.41 5.34 -10.44
N TRP A 21 -1.02 5.07 -9.20
CA TRP A 21 -1.01 6.05 -8.13
C TRP A 21 -0.04 7.19 -8.39
N ASN A 22 1.21 6.91 -8.79
CA ASN A 22 2.17 7.95 -9.16
C ASN A 22 1.64 8.87 -10.27
N SER A 23 0.87 8.31 -11.22
CA SER A 23 0.23 9.12 -12.26
C SER A 23 -0.91 9.97 -11.69
N GLN A 24 -1.70 9.46 -10.74
CA GLN A 24 -2.72 10.25 -10.04
C GLN A 24 -2.11 11.42 -9.26
N GLU A 25 -0.98 11.20 -8.57
CA GLU A 25 -0.26 12.25 -7.84
C GLU A 25 0.19 13.39 -8.76
N GLU A 26 0.61 13.10 -9.98
CA GLU A 26 1.02 14.12 -10.94
C GLU A 26 -0.11 15.09 -11.31
N TYR A 27 -1.37 14.67 -11.21
CA TYR A 27 -2.52 15.55 -11.50
C TYR A 27 -2.91 16.45 -10.32
N PHE A 28 -2.25 16.35 -9.16
CA PHE A 28 -2.47 17.32 -8.09
C PHE A 28 -1.90 18.70 -8.44
N ASN A 29 -2.58 19.72 -7.96
CA ASN A 29 -2.13 21.10 -8.03
C ASN A 29 -1.85 21.62 -6.62
N TYR A 30 -0.58 21.68 -6.25
CA TYR A 30 -0.14 22.15 -4.94
C TYR A 30 -0.01 23.69 -4.84
N GLY A 31 -0.58 24.45 -5.79
CA GLY A 31 -0.66 25.91 -5.73
C GLY A 31 0.63 26.67 -6.12
N ASP A 32 1.75 25.96 -6.29
CA ASP A 32 3.06 26.56 -6.64
C ASP A 32 3.34 26.63 -8.15
N SER A 33 2.46 26.08 -8.99
CA SER A 33 2.66 26.04 -10.44
C SER A 33 2.02 27.24 -11.15
N THR A 34 2.81 27.92 -11.99
CA THR A 34 2.37 29.04 -12.86
C THR A 34 1.34 28.61 -13.92
N GLN A 35 1.13 27.30 -14.07
CA GLN A 35 0.09 26.71 -14.90
C GLN A 35 -1.00 26.20 -13.98
N ILE A 36 -2.16 26.86 -13.99
CA ILE A 36 -3.38 26.30 -13.41
C ILE A 36 -3.66 25.00 -14.19
N LYS A 37 -3.31 23.85 -13.63
CA LYS A 37 -3.81 22.57 -14.14
C LYS A 37 -5.33 22.65 -14.00
N THR A 38 -6.04 22.45 -15.09
CA THR A 38 -7.49 22.29 -15.09
C THR A 38 -7.83 21.11 -14.17
N ASP A 39 -8.81 21.27 -13.28
CA ASP A 39 -9.33 20.19 -12.42
C ASP A 39 -10.13 19.18 -13.28
N GLU A 40 -9.43 18.52 -14.22
CA GLU A 40 -10.01 17.51 -15.11
C GLU A 40 -10.31 16.21 -14.35
N ILE A 41 -9.58 15.96 -13.27
CA ILE A 41 -9.69 14.77 -12.45
C ILE A 41 -10.21 15.16 -11.07
N ASN A 42 -11.32 14.55 -10.67
CA ASN A 42 -11.81 14.64 -9.31
C ASN A 42 -11.08 13.62 -8.43
N HIS A 43 -10.10 14.11 -7.67
CA HIS A 43 -9.28 13.28 -6.77
C HIS A 43 -10.07 12.69 -5.61
N ASP A 44 -11.15 13.35 -5.16
CA ASP A 44 -11.94 12.92 -4.00
C ASP A 44 -12.65 11.57 -4.23
N VAL A 45 -12.75 11.13 -5.48
CA VAL A 45 -13.27 9.80 -5.84
C VAL A 45 -12.33 8.68 -5.36
N LEU A 46 -11.02 8.87 -5.49
CA LEU A 46 -10.01 7.85 -5.21
C LEU A 46 -9.24 8.11 -3.92
N TYR A 47 -9.20 9.36 -3.47
CA TYR A 47 -8.50 9.78 -2.28
C TYR A 47 -9.48 10.09 -1.15
N ARG A 48 -8.92 10.13 0.06
CA ARG A 48 -9.63 10.46 1.27
C ARG A 48 -8.87 11.55 2.03
N GLN A 49 -9.62 12.48 2.60
CA GLN A 49 -9.09 13.44 3.57
C GLN A 49 -9.19 12.84 4.97
N GLY A 50 -8.06 12.69 5.64
CA GLY A 50 -7.97 12.20 7.01
C GLY A 50 -7.30 13.21 7.93
N GLU A 51 -7.25 12.90 9.22
CA GLU A 51 -6.55 13.68 10.24
C GLU A 51 -5.66 12.75 11.05
N THR A 52 -4.40 13.13 11.25
CA THR A 52 -3.46 12.36 12.05
C THR A 52 -3.75 12.55 13.54
N SER A 53 -3.13 11.72 14.40
CA SER A 53 -3.18 11.91 15.86
C SER A 53 -2.62 13.27 16.32
N SER A 54 -1.81 13.93 15.49
CA SER A 54 -1.28 15.27 15.72
C SER A 54 -2.19 16.40 15.20
N GLY A 55 -3.35 16.08 14.65
CA GLY A 55 -4.29 17.06 14.08
C GLY A 55 -3.89 17.59 12.70
N VAL A 56 -2.95 16.92 12.02
CA VAL A 56 -2.51 17.32 10.68
C VAL A 56 -3.43 16.68 9.65
N LEU A 57 -3.97 17.50 8.76
CA LEU A 57 -4.77 17.01 7.63
C LEU A 57 -3.89 16.21 6.67
N THR A 58 -4.37 15.04 6.30
CA THR A 58 -3.71 14.12 5.37
C THR A 58 -4.62 13.85 4.19
N TYR A 59 -4.00 13.61 3.04
CA TYR A 59 -4.73 13.24 1.84
C TYR A 59 -4.09 12.00 1.24
N THR A 60 -4.75 10.85 1.39
CA THR A 60 -4.19 9.54 1.04
C THR A 60 -5.16 8.75 0.17
N PRO A 61 -4.68 7.84 -0.70
CA PRO A 61 -5.56 7.00 -1.50
C PRO A 61 -6.47 6.08 -0.66
N ARG A 62 -7.67 5.79 -1.15
CA ARG A 62 -8.58 4.74 -0.67
C ARG A 62 -8.15 3.39 -1.23
N THR A 63 -7.01 2.90 -0.77
CA THR A 63 -6.38 1.70 -1.31
C THR A 63 -6.02 0.71 -0.23
N LEU A 64 -6.10 -0.58 -0.55
CA LEU A 64 -5.54 -1.68 0.23
C LEU A 64 -4.56 -2.43 -0.66
N ILE A 65 -3.37 -2.67 -0.13
CA ILE A 65 -2.23 -3.25 -0.82
C ILE A 65 -1.83 -4.50 -0.05
N TYR A 66 -1.90 -5.64 -0.73
CA TYR A 66 -1.56 -6.94 -0.21
C TYR A 66 -0.32 -7.45 -0.93
N ASP A 67 0.65 -7.88 -0.15
CA ASP A 67 1.87 -8.49 -0.66
C ASP A 67 2.43 -9.48 0.37
N LEU A 68 3.36 -10.32 -0.07
CA LEU A 68 4.10 -11.21 0.81
C LEU A 68 5.04 -10.41 1.72
N LYS A 69 5.42 -11.01 2.84
CA LYS A 69 6.45 -10.43 3.69
C LYS A 69 7.75 -10.28 2.89
N GLY A 70 8.29 -9.07 2.85
CA GLY A 70 9.45 -8.71 2.03
C GLY A 70 9.08 -8.00 0.71
N GLY A 71 7.87 -8.20 0.18
CA GLY A 71 7.41 -7.57 -1.06
C GLY A 71 7.28 -6.04 -0.98
N PHE A 72 7.02 -5.51 0.22
CA PHE A 72 6.97 -4.06 0.48
C PHE A 72 8.34 -3.37 0.41
N GLY A 73 9.45 -4.11 0.30
CA GLY A 73 10.79 -3.55 0.13
C GLY A 73 11.17 -2.59 1.26
N SER A 74 11.53 -1.35 0.90
CA SER A 74 11.93 -0.30 1.86
C SER A 74 10.76 0.50 2.45
N MET A 75 9.53 0.28 1.97
CA MET A 75 8.34 0.98 2.44
C MET A 75 8.00 0.61 3.88
N GLN A 76 7.65 1.62 4.68
CA GLN A 76 7.22 1.44 6.07
C GLN A 76 5.70 1.58 6.18
N LYS A 77 5.08 0.77 7.03
CA LYS A 77 3.64 0.85 7.35
C LYS A 77 3.27 2.21 7.92
N TYR A 78 4.11 2.73 8.82
CA TYR A 78 4.00 4.08 9.36
C TYR A 78 5.00 4.97 8.63
N ASN A 79 4.48 5.76 7.68
CA ASN A 79 5.27 6.77 6.98
C ASN A 79 5.30 8.09 7.76
N LYS A 80 5.92 9.11 7.18
CA LYS A 80 6.08 10.43 7.80
C LYS A 80 4.76 11.08 8.25
N LEU A 81 3.63 10.78 7.60
CA LEU A 81 2.32 11.32 7.97
C LEU A 81 1.80 10.70 9.27
N PHE A 82 2.08 9.42 9.50
CA PHE A 82 1.52 8.64 10.62
C PHE A 82 2.57 8.22 11.67
N GLY A 83 3.85 8.55 11.43
CA GLY A 83 4.95 8.27 12.33
C GLY A 83 4.94 9.23 13.52
N GLY A 84 4.38 8.77 14.65
CA GLY A 84 4.73 9.33 15.95
C GLY A 84 6.13 8.87 16.39
N ALA A 85 6.75 9.58 17.32
CA ALA A 85 8.06 9.24 17.90
C ALA A 85 8.17 7.82 18.51
N ASP A 86 7.05 7.09 18.60
CA ASP A 86 6.93 5.75 19.17
C ASP A 86 6.83 4.61 18.13
N ALA A 87 6.76 4.89 16.82
CA ALA A 87 6.66 3.83 15.80
C ALA A 87 7.98 3.03 15.60
N ASP A 88 9.11 3.58 16.04
CA ASP A 88 10.41 2.91 16.05
C ASP A 88 10.66 2.10 17.34
N ALA A 89 9.71 2.11 18.28
CA ALA A 89 9.87 1.48 19.59
C ALA A 89 8.61 0.71 20.00
N GLU A 90 8.32 -0.40 19.30
CA GLU A 90 7.76 -1.55 20.01
C GLU A 90 8.82 -2.02 21.02
N GLN A 91 8.89 -1.35 22.18
CA GLN A 91 9.61 -1.88 23.33
C GLN A 91 8.87 -3.14 23.77
N VAL A 92 9.33 -4.28 23.27
CA VAL A 92 8.94 -5.58 23.79
C VAL A 92 9.38 -5.62 25.25
N PRO A 93 8.47 -5.72 26.24
CA PRO A 93 8.85 -5.69 27.66
C PRO A 93 9.61 -6.93 28.14
N TRP A 94 9.87 -7.87 27.23
CA TRP A 94 10.42 -9.19 27.52
C TRP A 94 11.79 -9.38 26.87
N GLU A 95 12.83 -8.96 27.60
CA GLU A 95 14.23 -9.25 27.31
C GLU A 95 14.60 -10.70 27.68
N GLN A 96 13.97 -11.71 27.03
CA GLN A 96 14.41 -13.10 27.18
C GLN A 96 15.09 -13.63 25.92
N GLY A 97 16.24 -13.03 25.57
CA GLY A 97 17.21 -13.65 24.66
C GLY A 97 16.79 -13.80 23.19
N ILE A 98 15.70 -13.17 22.76
CA ILE A 98 15.29 -13.13 21.35
C ILE A 98 16.02 -11.95 20.68
N SER A 99 17.02 -12.23 19.85
CA SER A 99 17.58 -11.21 18.96
C SER A 99 16.64 -11.03 17.76
N ARG A 100 15.80 -9.99 17.77
CA ARG A 100 15.06 -9.58 16.58
C ARG A 100 16.04 -8.95 15.59
N ILE A 101 16.42 -9.68 14.54
CA ILE A 101 17.18 -9.11 13.43
C ILE A 101 16.16 -8.45 12.50
N ASP A 102 15.84 -7.18 12.76
CA ASP A 102 15.01 -6.39 11.86
C ASP A 102 15.87 -5.92 10.68
N ARG A 103 15.93 -6.71 9.60
CA ARG A 103 16.65 -6.34 8.38
C ARG A 103 15.79 -5.36 7.59
N ARG A 104 15.83 -4.08 7.96
CA ARG A 104 15.23 -3.02 7.15
C ARG A 104 15.91 -3.00 5.77
N THR A 105 15.12 -3.16 4.72
CA THR A 105 15.59 -2.99 3.34
C THR A 105 15.99 -1.53 3.14
N ALA A 106 17.22 -1.30 2.67
CA ALA A 106 17.70 0.04 2.42
C ALA A 106 16.94 0.67 1.23
N LYS A 107 16.56 1.94 1.36
CA LYS A 107 15.99 2.73 0.27
C LYS A 107 16.98 2.82 -0.90
N ASN A 108 16.51 2.67 -2.13
CA ASN A 108 17.32 2.95 -3.32
C ASN A 108 17.66 4.45 -3.42
N GLN A 109 18.52 4.81 -4.37
CA GLN A 109 18.94 6.21 -4.56
C GLN A 109 17.75 7.14 -4.86
N TYR A 110 16.78 6.66 -5.63
CA TYR A 110 15.60 7.43 -6.00
C TYR A 110 14.75 7.80 -4.78
N GLN A 111 14.41 6.83 -3.93
CA GLN A 111 13.67 7.07 -2.68
C GLN A 111 14.44 7.98 -1.72
N GLN A 112 15.77 7.82 -1.62
CA GLN A 112 16.60 8.71 -0.81
C GLN A 112 16.58 10.16 -1.31
N GLN A 113 16.52 10.37 -2.63
CA GLN A 113 16.43 11.71 -3.20
C GLN A 113 15.02 12.28 -3.06
N LEU A 114 13.96 11.47 -3.22
CA LEU A 114 12.59 11.89 -2.95
C LEU A 114 12.42 12.42 -1.51
N ASP A 115 12.96 11.71 -0.51
CA ASP A 115 12.93 12.18 0.89
C ASP A 115 13.62 13.55 1.06
N ARG A 116 14.69 13.82 0.30
CA ARG A 116 15.42 15.09 0.36
C ARG A 116 14.68 16.22 -0.36
N MET A 117 13.91 15.91 -1.40
CA MET A 117 13.13 16.90 -2.16
C MET A 117 12.11 17.64 -1.29
N GLU A 118 11.65 17.03 -0.21
CA GLU A 118 10.74 17.68 0.74
C GLU A 118 11.38 18.86 1.48
N THR A 119 12.72 18.89 1.59
CA THR A 119 13.45 19.91 2.36
C THR A 119 14.34 20.79 1.47
N GLU A 120 14.84 20.23 0.37
CA GLU A 120 15.85 20.86 -0.48
C GLU A 120 15.51 20.70 -1.97
N HIS A 121 16.03 21.60 -2.81
CA HIS A 121 15.93 21.43 -4.26
C HIS A 121 17.00 20.44 -4.74
N VAL A 122 16.59 19.25 -5.11
CA VAL A 122 17.47 18.15 -5.56
C VAL A 122 17.27 17.87 -7.04
N ASN A 123 18.34 17.64 -7.79
CA ASN A 123 18.24 17.14 -9.17
C ASN A 123 18.08 15.61 -9.17
N MET A 124 16.96 15.12 -9.74
CA MET A 124 16.61 13.69 -9.83
C MET A 124 17.13 12.98 -11.07
N ASP A 125 17.64 13.71 -12.07
CA ASP A 125 17.98 13.18 -13.40
C ASP A 125 18.90 11.95 -13.29
N ALA A 126 19.91 12.03 -12.41
CA ALA A 126 20.85 10.95 -12.19
C ALA A 126 20.21 9.70 -11.56
N ALA A 127 19.31 9.87 -10.59
CA ALA A 127 18.63 8.73 -9.97
C ALA A 127 17.57 8.12 -10.90
N ILE A 128 16.88 8.93 -11.71
CA ILE A 128 15.93 8.46 -12.71
C ILE A 128 16.66 7.62 -13.77
N GLN A 129 17.81 8.08 -14.25
CA GLN A 129 18.62 7.33 -15.24
C GLN A 129 19.10 5.97 -14.73
N GLN A 130 19.30 5.82 -13.42
CA GLN A 130 19.74 4.57 -12.79
C GLN A 130 18.57 3.74 -12.22
N LEU A 131 17.33 4.24 -12.29
CA LEU A 131 16.20 3.63 -11.62
C LEU A 131 15.95 2.21 -12.12
N ASP A 132 15.93 1.99 -13.43
CA ASP A 132 15.71 0.68 -14.05
C ASP A 132 16.71 -0.40 -13.59
N GLN A 133 17.90 -0.01 -13.12
CA GLN A 133 18.94 -0.92 -12.64
C GLN A 133 18.89 -1.15 -11.13
N THR A 134 18.15 -0.34 -10.38
CA THR A 134 18.13 -0.33 -8.92
C THR A 134 16.79 -0.76 -8.31
N VAL A 135 15.73 -0.82 -9.11
CA VAL A 135 14.39 -1.26 -8.67
C VAL A 135 14.39 -2.78 -8.45
N ASN A 136 14.01 -3.19 -7.24
CA ASN A 136 13.75 -4.59 -6.90
C ASN A 136 12.29 -4.81 -6.49
N ASN A 137 11.70 -3.83 -5.79
CA ASN A 137 10.31 -3.88 -5.34
C ASN A 137 9.50 -2.73 -5.95
N TRP A 138 8.17 -2.89 -6.03
CA TRP A 138 7.27 -1.83 -6.49
C TRP A 138 7.38 -0.55 -5.64
N SER A 139 7.71 -0.69 -4.36
CA SER A 139 7.88 0.45 -3.45
C SER A 139 9.08 1.33 -3.77
N ASP A 140 10.06 0.85 -4.54
CA ASP A 140 11.31 1.56 -4.83
C ASP A 140 11.11 2.79 -5.71
N TYR A 141 9.97 2.92 -6.38
CA TYR A 141 9.61 4.10 -7.18
C TYR A 141 8.26 4.71 -6.77
N ASN A 142 7.69 4.26 -5.65
CA ASN A 142 6.46 4.82 -5.10
C ASN A 142 6.69 6.25 -4.56
N ARG A 143 5.81 7.18 -4.95
CA ARG A 143 5.87 8.58 -4.48
C ARG A 143 4.87 8.90 -3.37
N ILE A 144 3.81 8.10 -3.25
CA ILE A 144 2.65 8.45 -2.43
C ILE A 144 2.75 7.86 -1.03
N TYR A 145 2.25 8.61 -0.06
CA TYR A 145 2.00 8.10 1.28
C TYR A 145 0.64 7.44 1.38
N TYR A 146 0.64 6.19 1.86
CA TYR A 146 -0.58 5.44 2.12
C TYR A 146 -0.98 5.53 3.59
N HIS A 147 -2.25 5.25 3.88
CA HIS A 147 -2.70 5.10 5.26
C HIS A 147 -2.09 3.80 5.86
N PRO A 148 -1.83 3.71 7.18
CA PRO A 148 -1.20 2.50 7.75
C PRO A 148 -2.03 1.24 7.55
N ARG A 149 -3.36 1.35 7.49
CA ARG A 149 -4.26 0.21 7.16
C ARG A 149 -4.26 -0.19 5.68
N SER A 150 -3.68 0.62 4.80
CA SER A 150 -3.51 0.25 3.38
C SER A 150 -2.42 -0.82 3.19
N VAL A 151 -1.45 -0.92 4.10
CA VAL A 151 -0.27 -1.78 3.96
C VAL A 151 -0.51 -3.09 4.72
N ASN A 152 -0.83 -4.17 3.99
CA ASN A 152 -1.28 -5.43 4.55
C ASN A 152 -0.37 -6.60 4.10
N PRO A 153 0.71 -6.89 4.85
CA PRO A 153 1.54 -8.06 4.56
C PRO A 153 0.81 -9.36 4.91
N ILE A 154 0.87 -10.35 4.02
CA ILE A 154 0.41 -11.71 4.30
C ILE A 154 1.45 -12.35 5.24
N VAL A 155 1.15 -12.39 6.54
CA VAL A 155 2.12 -12.76 7.57
C VAL A 155 2.54 -14.23 7.54
N THR A 156 1.71 -15.08 6.95
CA THR A 156 1.93 -16.53 6.86
C THR A 156 2.95 -16.93 5.80
N HIS A 157 3.28 -16.03 4.86
CA HIS A 157 4.15 -16.33 3.72
C HIS A 157 5.20 -15.24 3.50
N GLN A 158 6.35 -15.62 2.94
CA GLN A 158 7.48 -14.74 2.69
C GLN A 158 7.87 -14.78 1.22
N MET A 159 8.26 -13.63 0.69
CA MET A 159 8.85 -13.50 -0.65
C MET A 159 10.14 -14.32 -0.75
N ASP A 160 10.39 -14.91 -1.92
CA ASP A 160 11.58 -15.71 -2.24
C ASP A 160 11.82 -16.90 -1.29
N ASN A 161 10.74 -17.55 -0.85
CA ASN A 161 10.81 -18.76 -0.04
C ASN A 161 10.75 -20.02 -0.91
N ASP A 162 11.90 -20.65 -1.13
CA ASP A 162 12.03 -21.88 -1.93
C ASP A 162 11.34 -23.12 -1.30
N ILE A 163 11.08 -23.10 0.01
CA ILE A 163 10.52 -24.25 0.75
C ILE A 163 8.99 -24.24 0.67
N THR A 164 8.38 -23.06 0.82
CA THR A 164 6.93 -22.87 0.77
C THR A 164 6.60 -21.74 -0.20
N PRO A 165 6.69 -22.00 -1.51
CA PRO A 165 6.39 -20.99 -2.52
C PRO A 165 4.92 -20.59 -2.51
N PHE A 166 4.64 -19.34 -2.86
CA PHE A 166 3.29 -18.79 -2.93
C PHE A 166 2.79 -18.82 -4.39
N ASP A 167 2.70 -20.02 -4.98
CA ASP A 167 2.52 -20.22 -6.42
C ASP A 167 1.24 -20.97 -6.81
N ASN A 168 0.51 -21.53 -5.84
CA ASN A 168 -0.69 -22.34 -6.10
C ASN A 168 -1.96 -21.70 -5.52
N TYR A 169 -3.02 -21.70 -6.32
CA TYR A 169 -4.36 -21.26 -5.93
C TYR A 169 -4.81 -21.77 -4.54
N THR A 170 -4.64 -23.07 -4.25
CA THR A 170 -5.10 -23.63 -2.97
C THR A 170 -4.32 -23.11 -1.78
N ILE A 171 -3.03 -22.84 -1.95
CA ILE A 171 -2.18 -22.19 -0.94
C ILE A 171 -2.71 -20.78 -0.67
N GLY A 172 -3.01 -20.03 -1.73
CA GLY A 172 -3.58 -18.68 -1.61
C GLY A 172 -4.92 -18.63 -0.90
N ARG A 173 -5.83 -19.55 -1.24
CA ARG A 173 -7.14 -19.66 -0.58
C ARG A 173 -7.00 -19.98 0.91
N GLN A 174 -6.08 -20.89 1.25
CA GLN A 174 -5.78 -21.21 2.64
C GLN A 174 -5.14 -20.02 3.37
N ALA A 175 -4.18 -19.35 2.73
CA ALA A 175 -3.51 -18.18 3.27
C ALA A 175 -4.51 -17.06 3.59
N TYR A 176 -5.53 -16.84 2.74
CA TYR A 176 -6.60 -15.89 3.05
C TYR A 176 -7.36 -16.27 4.34
N GLN A 177 -7.77 -17.52 4.47
CA GLN A 177 -8.50 -17.99 5.66
C GLN A 177 -7.68 -17.86 6.94
N ASP A 178 -6.37 -18.11 6.86
CA ASP A 178 -5.49 -18.01 8.02
C ASP A 178 -5.20 -16.56 8.37
N ASN A 179 -4.94 -15.72 7.36
CA ASN A 179 -4.70 -14.29 7.55
C ASN A 179 -5.94 -13.58 8.12
N GLU A 180 -7.14 -13.94 7.67
CA GLU A 180 -8.38 -13.38 8.20
C GLU A 180 -8.59 -13.73 9.68
N LYS A 181 -8.27 -14.96 10.11
CA LYS A 181 -8.36 -15.35 11.53
C LYS A 181 -7.34 -14.64 12.42
N GLU A 182 -6.17 -14.30 11.88
CA GLU A 182 -5.08 -13.71 12.66
C GLU A 182 -5.18 -12.18 12.75
N THR A 183 -5.70 -11.53 11.71
CA THR A 183 -5.58 -10.08 11.54
C THR A 183 -6.88 -9.37 11.19
N ASP A 184 -8.00 -10.10 11.10
CA ASP A 184 -9.34 -9.56 10.82
C ASP A 184 -9.33 -8.54 9.67
N ILE A 185 -8.60 -8.85 8.58
CA ILE A 185 -8.27 -7.89 7.52
C ILE A 185 -9.50 -7.28 6.90
N PHE A 186 -10.52 -8.10 6.67
CA PHE A 186 -11.76 -7.65 6.09
C PHE A 186 -12.49 -6.68 7.03
N GLU A 187 -12.58 -7.02 8.31
CA GLU A 187 -13.28 -6.24 9.32
C GLU A 187 -12.53 -4.95 9.70
N ASP A 188 -11.21 -5.01 9.91
CA ASP A 188 -10.44 -3.88 10.43
C ASP A 188 -9.90 -2.94 9.33
N ASN A 189 -9.42 -3.50 8.22
CA ASN A 189 -8.76 -2.73 7.17
C ASN A 189 -9.73 -2.41 6.03
N PHE A 190 -10.48 -3.40 5.53
CA PHE A 190 -11.39 -3.18 4.40
C PHE A 190 -12.60 -2.34 4.79
N ARG A 191 -13.34 -2.70 5.85
CA ARG A 191 -14.50 -1.90 6.29
C ARG A 191 -14.13 -0.48 6.65
N PHE A 192 -12.95 -0.24 7.23
CA PHE A 192 -12.49 1.13 7.52
C PHE A 192 -12.57 2.07 6.31
N PHE A 193 -12.11 1.63 5.13
CA PHE A 193 -12.17 2.46 3.93
C PHE A 193 -13.59 2.59 3.36
N VAL A 194 -14.39 1.52 3.49
CA VAL A 194 -15.76 1.50 2.98
C VAL A 194 -16.71 2.36 3.82
N GLU A 195 -16.64 2.25 5.15
CA GLU A 195 -17.46 3.02 6.09
C GLU A 195 -17.16 4.52 6.04
N GLU A 196 -15.96 4.90 5.63
CA GLU A 196 -15.57 6.29 5.40
C GLU A 196 -16.06 6.86 4.05
N CYS A 197 -16.63 6.04 3.18
CA CYS A 197 -17.22 6.53 1.94
C CYS A 197 -18.65 7.05 2.22
N ASP A 198 -18.95 8.28 1.82
CA ASP A 198 -20.32 8.82 1.91
C ASP A 198 -21.22 8.12 0.90
N ASN A 199 -20.69 7.81 -0.29
CA ASN A 199 -21.41 7.11 -1.33
C ASN A 199 -20.48 6.23 -2.19
N LEU A 200 -20.18 5.04 -1.65
CA LEU A 200 -19.42 4.00 -2.34
C LEU A 200 -20.03 3.66 -3.70
N GLN A 201 -19.30 3.93 -4.78
CA GLN A 201 -19.68 3.57 -6.15
C GLN A 201 -19.34 2.13 -6.48
N GLY A 202 -18.16 1.66 -6.08
CA GLY A 202 -17.62 0.39 -6.55
C GLY A 202 -16.23 0.07 -6.03
N PHE A 203 -15.74 -1.10 -6.44
CA PHE A 203 -14.40 -1.57 -6.14
C PHE A 203 -13.54 -1.64 -7.40
N GLN A 204 -12.28 -1.25 -7.30
CA GLN A 204 -11.28 -1.47 -8.35
C GLN A 204 -10.28 -2.51 -7.87
N ILE A 205 -10.11 -3.61 -8.60
CA ILE A 205 -9.26 -4.72 -8.16
C ILE A 205 -8.16 -4.95 -9.19
N MET A 206 -6.92 -4.86 -8.72
CA MET A 206 -5.71 -5.27 -9.43
C MET A 206 -5.20 -6.52 -8.71
N THR A 207 -5.16 -7.65 -9.40
CA THR A 207 -4.72 -8.91 -8.80
C THR A 207 -3.83 -9.68 -9.75
N ASP A 208 -2.84 -10.34 -9.18
CA ASP A 208 -2.10 -11.38 -9.86
C ASP A 208 -2.97 -12.63 -9.93
N VAL A 209 -2.90 -13.35 -11.04
CA VAL A 209 -3.73 -14.54 -11.32
C VAL A 209 -2.91 -15.79 -11.60
N ASP A 210 -1.63 -15.62 -11.93
CA ASP A 210 -0.72 -16.70 -12.31
C ASP A 210 -0.04 -17.37 -11.09
N ASP A 211 -0.29 -16.86 -9.88
CA ASP A 211 0.26 -17.34 -8.62
C ASP A 211 -0.83 -17.57 -7.56
N ALA A 212 -0.44 -17.77 -6.30
CA ALA A 212 -1.39 -17.99 -5.23
C ALA A 212 -2.29 -16.77 -4.91
N PHE A 213 -1.97 -15.55 -5.37
CA PHE A 213 -2.86 -14.41 -5.16
C PHE A 213 -4.23 -14.60 -5.82
N GLY A 214 -4.35 -15.41 -6.88
CA GLY A 214 -5.64 -15.74 -7.47
C GLY A 214 -6.61 -16.39 -6.47
N GLY A 215 -6.10 -17.33 -5.64
CA GLY A 215 -6.90 -17.97 -4.58
C GLY A 215 -7.13 -17.06 -3.37
N PHE A 216 -6.16 -16.21 -3.05
CA PHE A 216 -6.30 -15.22 -1.98
C PHE A 216 -7.37 -14.18 -2.31
N THR A 217 -7.34 -13.65 -3.53
CA THR A 217 -8.30 -12.68 -4.05
C THR A 217 -9.71 -13.26 -4.14
N GLU A 218 -9.86 -14.53 -4.54
CA GLU A 218 -11.17 -15.21 -4.51
C GLU A 218 -11.72 -15.34 -3.08
N GLY A 219 -10.83 -15.55 -2.10
CA GLY A 219 -11.09 -15.39 -0.66
C GLY A 219 -11.81 -14.10 -0.33
N LEU A 220 -11.09 -13.00 -0.57
CA LEU A 220 -11.53 -11.65 -0.28
C LEU A 220 -12.80 -11.27 -1.05
N LEU A 221 -12.88 -11.62 -2.33
CA LEU A 221 -14.01 -11.32 -3.19
C LEU A 221 -15.31 -11.96 -2.71
N ASN A 222 -15.27 -13.17 -2.15
CA ASN A 222 -16.48 -13.79 -1.60
C ASN A 222 -17.02 -13.00 -0.41
N ASN A 223 -16.14 -12.55 0.50
CA ASN A 223 -16.55 -11.73 1.63
C ASN A 223 -17.10 -10.36 1.18
N ILE A 224 -16.43 -9.72 0.21
CA ILE A 224 -16.91 -8.47 -0.39
C ILE A 224 -18.28 -8.67 -1.02
N ARG A 225 -18.48 -9.76 -1.77
CA ARG A 225 -19.74 -10.06 -2.45
C ARG A 225 -20.88 -10.34 -1.47
N ASP A 226 -20.60 -11.03 -0.37
CA ASP A 226 -21.61 -11.37 0.64
C ASP A 226 -22.15 -10.12 1.34
N GLU A 227 -21.28 -9.13 1.59
CA GLU A 227 -21.67 -7.88 2.26
C GLU A 227 -22.15 -6.79 1.26
N PHE A 228 -21.47 -6.65 0.13
CA PHE A 228 -21.67 -5.58 -0.87
C PHE A 228 -22.24 -6.10 -2.20
N ALA A 229 -23.19 -7.04 -2.15
CA ALA A 229 -23.76 -7.72 -3.33
C ALA A 229 -24.35 -6.80 -4.42
N LYS A 230 -24.66 -5.55 -4.10
CA LYS A 230 -25.25 -4.55 -5.02
C LYS A 230 -24.25 -3.53 -5.54
N THR A 231 -23.03 -3.56 -5.01
CA THR A 231 -21.97 -2.64 -5.38
C THR A 231 -21.12 -3.30 -6.47
N PRO A 232 -20.89 -2.62 -7.61
CA PRO A 232 -20.11 -3.16 -8.72
C PRO A 232 -18.61 -3.31 -8.40
#